data_AF-A0A2T5G480-F1
#
_entry.id   AF-A0A2T5G480-F1
#
_cell.length_a   1.000
_cell.length_b   1.000
_cell.length_c   1.000
_cell.angle_alpha   90.00
_cell.angle_beta   90.00
_cell.angle_gamma   90.00
#
_symmetry.space_group_name_H-M   'P 1'
#
loop_
_entity.id
_entity.type
_entity.pdbx_description
1 polymer ?
#
loop_
_entity_poly.entity_id
_entity_poly.type
_entity_poly.pdbx_seq_one_letter_code
_entity_poly.pdbx_strand_id
1 'polypeptide(L)'
;MDEASGALYAEHDGALFVEERSGEVLVAVRELLEHRGDVDLASGNIHFPGSVVIRGDVAEGMLVEAGEDLVISGQVEGATVRARGSVEIYGPLLRGLVVSGWEKVRFPSLLALHSLARDLARFRGAVEQLRAHSPAAARSPEVLRTLVLQLLERYFPDLGQRVLASAPLLREVFSEESTWRAFLRPFAPATRGNSSWTWETWSEALSALLAVLERYPLELRERSRVRVASVHMGTVYAWGDVEVVRRGSYRAEIVADGEIRIPGPVRGGRYVASQMILGVVGSEAGISTTLEVPETGWIELREVFAETELVFGKRHFVLTRPYRLVRFHLREDGELEAVPLR
;
A
#
# COMPACT_ATOMS: atom_id res chain seq x y z
N MET A 1 35.50 5.48 5.33
CA MET A 1 35.94 6.75 4.72
C MET A 1 37.37 6.99 5.15
N ASP A 2 38.27 7.23 4.21
CA ASP A 2 39.64 7.63 4.51
C ASP A 2 39.65 9.10 4.96
N GLU A 3 40.09 9.36 6.19
CA GLU A 3 40.00 10.68 6.82
C GLU A 3 40.96 11.72 6.20
N ALA A 4 41.99 11.29 5.47
CA ALA A 4 42.99 12.17 4.87
C ALA A 4 42.63 12.59 3.44
N SER A 5 41.98 11.71 2.68
CA SER A 5 41.64 11.89 1.27
C SER A 5 40.15 12.08 1.01
N GLY A 6 39.28 11.77 1.98
CA GLY A 6 37.83 11.76 1.81
C GLY A 6 37.31 10.61 0.95
N ALA A 7 38.16 9.65 0.57
CA ALA A 7 37.78 8.53 -0.28
C ALA A 7 36.91 7.50 0.47
N LEU A 8 35.90 6.95 -0.21
CA LEU A 8 35.10 5.83 0.28
C LEU A 8 35.54 4.54 -0.41
N TYR A 9 35.73 3.47 0.36
CA TYR A 9 36.11 2.15 -0.14
C TYR A 9 35.03 1.14 0.24
N ALA A 10 34.75 0.19 -0.65
CA ALA A 10 33.83 -0.90 -0.39
C ALA A 10 34.46 -1.95 0.54
N GLU A 11 33.73 -2.40 1.56
CA GLU A 11 34.19 -3.46 2.47
C GLU A 11 33.92 -4.87 1.91
N HIS A 12 32.94 -5.00 1.02
CA HIS A 12 32.52 -6.24 0.37
C HIS A 12 32.15 -6.00 -1.10
N ASP A 13 32.08 -7.06 -1.91
CA ASP A 13 31.60 -6.98 -3.29
C ASP A 13 30.10 -6.70 -3.34
N GLY A 14 29.66 -5.82 -4.24
CA GLY A 14 28.25 -5.46 -4.36
C GLY A 14 27.98 -4.29 -5.30
N ALA A 15 26.71 -3.92 -5.43
CA ALA A 15 26.30 -2.73 -6.17
C ALA A 15 26.56 -1.47 -5.33
N LEU A 16 27.25 -0.49 -5.91
CA LEU A 16 27.33 0.85 -5.35
C LEU A 16 25.97 1.53 -5.52
N PHE A 17 25.34 1.86 -4.40
CA PHE A 17 24.12 2.65 -4.34
C PHE A 17 24.44 4.04 -3.80
N VAL A 18 24.07 5.07 -4.56
CA VAL A 18 24.24 6.48 -4.17
C VAL A 18 22.88 7.16 -4.27
N GLU A 19 22.35 7.62 -3.15
CA GLU A 19 21.09 8.38 -3.10
C GLU A 19 21.32 9.71 -2.41
N GLU A 20 20.85 10.79 -3.02
CA GLU A 20 20.92 12.14 -2.46
C GLU A 20 19.53 12.57 -1.98
N ARG A 21 19.41 12.88 -0.69
CA ARG A 21 18.17 13.36 -0.07
C ARG A 21 18.44 14.55 0.82
N SER A 22 17.77 15.67 0.53
CA SER A 22 17.76 16.86 1.39
C SER A 22 19.17 17.34 1.83
N GLY A 23 20.17 17.20 0.96
CA GLY A 23 21.57 17.61 1.23
C GLY A 23 22.45 16.53 1.88
N GLU A 24 21.93 15.33 2.12
CA GLU A 24 22.71 14.15 2.55
C GLU A 24 22.91 13.17 1.39
N VAL A 25 24.11 12.61 1.28
CA VAL A 25 24.45 11.58 0.29
C VAL A 25 24.65 10.25 1.00
N LEU A 26 23.74 9.31 0.78
CA LEU A 26 23.86 7.94 1.27
C LEU A 26 24.65 7.12 0.26
N VAL A 27 25.78 6.53 0.68
CA VAL A 27 26.61 5.63 -0.12
C VAL A 27 26.60 4.25 0.52
N ALA A 28 26.13 3.22 -0.20
CA ALA A 28 26.06 1.84 0.29
C ALA A 28 26.57 0.85 -0.75
N VAL A 29 27.10 -0.29 -0.29
CA VAL A 29 27.45 -1.43 -1.14
C VAL A 29 26.54 -2.60 -0.76
N ARG A 30 25.70 -3.04 -1.71
CA ARG A 30 24.66 -4.05 -1.47
C ARG A 30 24.93 -5.34 -2.23
N GLU A 31 24.56 -6.50 -1.67
CA GLU A 31 24.65 -7.78 -2.37
C GLU A 31 23.90 -7.70 -3.71
N LEU A 32 24.57 -8.04 -4.82
CA LEU A 32 24.04 -7.93 -6.17
C LEU A 32 24.20 -9.24 -6.93
N LEU A 33 23.09 -9.78 -7.41
CA LEU A 33 23.09 -10.83 -8.42
C LEU A 33 22.83 -10.22 -9.80
N GLU A 34 23.80 -10.31 -10.71
CA GLU A 34 23.60 -9.97 -12.12
C GLU A 34 23.35 -11.25 -12.94
N HIS A 35 22.13 -11.40 -13.47
CA HIS A 35 21.78 -12.46 -14.41
C HIS A 35 21.92 -11.95 -15.86
N ARG A 36 22.92 -12.48 -16.57
CA ARG A 36 23.27 -12.07 -17.93
C ARG A 36 22.46 -12.86 -18.96
N GLY A 37 21.22 -12.44 -19.17
CA GLY A 37 20.33 -13.04 -20.16
C GLY A 37 18.89 -13.09 -19.66
N ASP A 38 18.09 -13.91 -20.34
CA ASP A 38 16.69 -14.12 -20.00
C ASP A 38 16.55 -15.08 -18.81
N VAL A 39 15.49 -14.89 -18.03
CA VAL A 39 15.04 -15.86 -17.04
C VAL A 39 13.98 -16.73 -17.69
N ASP A 40 14.29 -18.00 -17.89
CA ASP A 40 13.48 -18.98 -18.60
C ASP A 40 13.60 -20.39 -17.98
N LEU A 41 13.07 -21.40 -18.65
CA LEU A 41 13.15 -22.79 -18.19
C LEU A 41 14.60 -23.30 -18.06
N ALA A 42 15.56 -22.75 -18.81
CA ALA A 42 16.95 -23.16 -18.76
C ALA A 42 17.67 -22.52 -17.56
N SER A 43 17.40 -21.25 -17.27
CA SER A 43 17.95 -20.60 -16.06
C SER A 43 17.24 -21.03 -14.78
N GLY A 44 15.95 -21.35 -14.88
CA GLY A 44 15.05 -21.56 -13.75
C GLY A 44 14.71 -20.25 -13.00
N ASN A 45 13.95 -20.42 -11.91
CA ASN A 45 13.53 -19.32 -11.03
C ASN A 45 14.71 -18.75 -10.24
N ILE A 46 14.70 -17.44 -10.00
CA ILE A 46 15.73 -16.74 -9.22
C ILE A 46 15.18 -16.39 -7.84
N HIS A 47 15.92 -16.75 -6.79
CA HIS A 47 15.67 -16.31 -5.42
C HIS A 47 16.99 -15.84 -4.83
N PHE A 48 17.09 -14.56 -4.47
CA PHE A 48 18.33 -13.98 -3.98
C PHE A 48 18.06 -13.01 -2.82
N PRO A 49 18.80 -13.09 -1.69
CA PRO A 49 18.55 -12.25 -0.53
C PRO A 49 18.92 -10.77 -0.72
N GLY A 50 19.78 -10.45 -1.70
CA GLY A 50 20.13 -9.08 -2.06
C GLY A 50 19.34 -8.52 -3.23
N SER A 51 19.93 -7.53 -3.90
CA SER A 51 19.41 -6.92 -5.13
C SER A 51 19.68 -7.82 -6.34
N VAL A 52 18.77 -7.79 -7.33
CA VAL A 52 18.87 -8.61 -8.56
C VAL A 52 18.79 -7.71 -9.78
N VAL A 53 19.68 -7.93 -10.75
CA VAL A 53 19.65 -7.29 -12.08
C VAL A 53 19.53 -8.37 -13.15
N ILE A 54 18.45 -8.34 -13.91
CA ILE A 54 18.23 -9.19 -15.07
C ILE A 54 18.49 -8.35 -16.33
N ARG A 55 19.44 -8.80 -17.16
CA ARG A 55 19.82 -8.12 -18.40
C ARG A 55 18.94 -8.47 -19.61
N GLY A 56 18.10 -9.51 -19.49
CA GLY A 56 17.15 -9.93 -20.50
C GLY A 56 15.70 -9.84 -20.07
N ASP A 57 14.88 -10.70 -20.67
CA ASP A 57 13.45 -10.86 -20.42
C ASP A 57 13.18 -11.84 -19.28
N VAL A 58 11.98 -11.81 -18.70
CA VAL A 58 11.47 -12.84 -17.80
C VAL A 58 10.31 -13.55 -18.48
N ALA A 59 10.54 -14.82 -18.82
CA ALA A 59 9.63 -15.64 -19.61
C ALA A 59 8.46 -16.19 -18.79
N GLU A 60 7.44 -16.66 -19.51
CA GLU A 60 6.19 -17.17 -18.93
C GLU A 60 6.40 -18.28 -17.89
N GLY A 61 5.67 -18.16 -16.78
CA GLY A 61 5.72 -19.12 -15.67
C GLY A 61 6.94 -18.98 -14.75
N MET A 62 7.88 -18.07 -15.04
CA MET A 62 9.05 -17.87 -14.20
C MET A 62 8.74 -17.04 -12.94
N LEU A 63 9.56 -17.25 -11.91
CA LEU A 63 9.54 -16.52 -10.65
C LEU A 63 10.92 -15.87 -10.41
N VAL A 64 10.92 -14.57 -10.15
CA VAL A 64 12.09 -13.82 -9.68
C VAL A 64 11.76 -13.16 -8.36
N GLU A 65 12.57 -13.45 -7.34
CA GLU A 65 12.47 -12.89 -6.00
C GLU A 65 13.79 -12.26 -5.58
N ALA A 66 13.76 -10.94 -5.37
CA ALA A 66 14.85 -10.17 -4.79
C ALA A 66 14.53 -9.82 -3.32
N GLY A 67 15.50 -10.03 -2.44
CA GLY A 67 15.41 -9.64 -1.03
C GLY A 67 15.62 -8.14 -0.81
N GLU A 68 16.10 -7.42 -1.82
CA GLU A 68 16.15 -5.96 -1.87
C GLU A 68 15.48 -5.43 -3.16
N ASP A 69 16.21 -4.76 -4.05
CA ASP A 69 15.70 -4.14 -5.27
C ASP A 69 15.81 -5.10 -6.48
N LEU A 70 14.91 -4.97 -7.45
CA LEU A 70 14.90 -5.76 -8.69
C LEU A 70 14.89 -4.84 -9.91
N VAL A 71 15.85 -5.04 -10.81
CA VAL A 71 15.91 -4.35 -12.10
C VAL A 71 15.84 -5.36 -13.24
N ILE A 72 14.93 -5.15 -14.17
CA ILE A 72 14.74 -5.99 -15.36
C ILE A 72 14.87 -5.10 -16.60
N SER A 73 15.85 -5.41 -17.45
CA SER A 73 16.13 -4.63 -18.66
C SER A 73 15.11 -4.91 -19.77
N GLY A 74 14.61 -6.14 -19.82
CA GLY A 74 13.66 -6.64 -20.80
C GLY A 74 12.19 -6.54 -20.37
N GLN A 75 11.36 -7.33 -21.06
CA GLN A 75 9.94 -7.48 -20.75
C GLN A 75 9.70 -8.57 -19.70
N VAL A 76 8.53 -8.52 -19.07
CA VAL A 76 8.04 -9.58 -18.19
C VAL A 76 6.75 -10.09 -18.79
N GLU A 77 6.73 -11.34 -19.24
CA GLU A 77 5.55 -11.95 -19.86
C GLU A 77 5.09 -13.17 -19.05
N GLY A 78 3.84 -13.18 -18.59
CA GLY A 78 3.24 -14.34 -17.92
C GLY A 78 3.97 -14.80 -16.65
N ALA A 79 4.79 -13.94 -16.05
CA ALA A 79 5.70 -14.27 -14.96
C ALA A 79 5.35 -13.52 -13.67
N THR A 80 5.94 -13.97 -12.55
CA THR A 80 5.85 -13.29 -11.26
C THR A 80 7.21 -12.73 -10.86
N VAL A 81 7.27 -11.43 -10.61
CA VAL A 81 8.51 -10.77 -10.15
C VAL A 81 8.22 -9.99 -8.88
N ARG A 82 9.07 -10.15 -7.86
CA ARG A 82 8.89 -9.49 -6.57
C ARG A 82 10.20 -9.04 -5.93
N ALA A 83 10.18 -7.85 -5.32
CA ALA A 83 11.31 -7.25 -4.61
C ALA A 83 10.88 -6.64 -3.25
N ARG A 84 11.66 -6.82 -2.18
CA ARG A 84 11.30 -6.22 -0.89
C ARG A 84 11.43 -4.70 -0.96
N GLY A 85 12.41 -4.24 -1.73
CA GLY A 85 12.55 -2.85 -2.16
C GLY A 85 11.73 -2.58 -3.42
N SER A 86 12.34 -1.87 -4.35
CA SER A 86 11.71 -1.38 -5.57
C SER A 86 11.85 -2.38 -6.72
N VAL A 87 10.91 -2.31 -7.67
CA VAL A 87 10.99 -3.04 -8.93
C VAL A 87 11.04 -2.04 -10.08
N GLU A 88 12.09 -2.12 -10.90
CA GLU A 88 12.20 -1.35 -12.15
C GLU A 88 12.22 -2.29 -13.35
N ILE A 89 11.27 -2.12 -14.28
CA ILE A 89 11.15 -2.90 -15.51
C ILE A 89 11.21 -1.93 -16.70
N TYR A 90 12.28 -2.00 -17.47
CA TYR A 90 12.49 -1.14 -18.63
C TYR A 90 11.65 -1.53 -19.86
N GLY A 91 11.17 -2.77 -19.89
CA GLY A 91 10.22 -3.31 -20.87
C GLY A 91 8.76 -3.36 -20.38
N PRO A 92 7.85 -3.83 -21.24
CA PRO A 92 6.44 -3.99 -20.88
C PRO A 92 6.22 -5.14 -19.90
N LEU A 93 5.20 -5.00 -19.05
CA LEU A 93 4.58 -6.10 -18.30
C LEU A 93 3.39 -6.63 -19.09
N LEU A 94 3.44 -7.91 -19.47
CA LEU A 94 2.41 -8.60 -20.26
C LEU A 94 1.86 -9.78 -19.46
N ARG A 95 0.59 -9.73 -19.03
CA ARG A 95 -0.07 -10.85 -18.30
C ARG A 95 0.70 -11.35 -17.05
N GLY A 96 1.53 -10.53 -16.44
CA GLY A 96 2.36 -10.89 -15.30
C GLY A 96 1.94 -10.23 -13.98
N LEU A 97 2.62 -10.60 -12.91
CA LEU A 97 2.46 -10.05 -11.57
C LEU A 97 3.76 -9.39 -11.11
N VAL A 98 3.68 -8.12 -10.71
CA VAL A 98 4.79 -7.36 -10.12
C VAL A 98 4.44 -6.97 -8.69
N VAL A 99 5.34 -7.21 -7.75
CA VAL A 99 5.16 -6.82 -6.34
C VAL A 99 6.41 -6.12 -5.81
N SER A 100 6.32 -4.86 -5.40
CA SER A 100 7.33 -4.18 -4.58
C SER A 100 6.88 -4.12 -3.12
N GLY A 101 7.83 -4.10 -2.18
CA GLY A 101 7.49 -4.17 -0.77
C GLY A 101 6.96 -5.54 -0.34
N TRP A 102 7.37 -6.62 -1.01
CA TRP A 102 6.92 -7.96 -0.61
C TRP A 102 7.52 -8.30 0.76
N GLU A 103 6.70 -8.30 1.79
CA GLU A 103 7.03 -8.95 3.05
C GLU A 103 5.97 -10.02 3.34
N LYS A 104 6.17 -10.85 4.37
CA LYS A 104 5.39 -12.08 4.61
C LYS A 104 3.88 -11.88 4.81
N VAL A 105 3.37 -10.65 4.90
CA VAL A 105 1.96 -10.34 5.10
C VAL A 105 1.29 -10.08 3.75
N ARG A 106 0.17 -10.75 3.47
CA ARG A 106 -0.60 -10.59 2.22
C ARG A 106 -1.09 -9.13 2.11
N PHE A 107 -0.74 -8.42 1.04
CA PHE A 107 -0.99 -6.98 0.85
C PHE A 107 -2.45 -6.49 1.10
N PRO A 108 -3.53 -7.17 0.66
CA PRO A 108 -4.91 -6.76 1.00
C PRO A 108 -5.19 -6.72 2.49
N SER A 109 -4.49 -7.57 3.25
CA SER A 109 -4.58 -7.65 4.70
C SER A 109 -3.97 -6.43 5.39
N LEU A 110 -2.85 -5.93 4.88
CA LEU A 110 -2.18 -4.75 5.43
C LEU A 110 -2.98 -3.46 5.18
N LEU A 111 -3.58 -3.31 3.99
CA LEU A 111 -4.46 -2.19 3.69
C LEU A 111 -5.70 -2.19 4.60
N ALA A 112 -6.29 -3.38 4.81
CA ALA A 112 -7.41 -3.55 5.74
C ALA A 112 -7.01 -3.15 7.17
N LEU A 113 -5.82 -3.54 7.63
CA LEU A 113 -5.31 -3.19 8.96
C LEU A 113 -5.02 -1.68 9.10
N HIS A 114 -4.50 -1.00 8.07
CA HIS A 114 -4.30 0.46 8.09
C HIS A 114 -5.63 1.23 8.19
N SER A 115 -6.64 0.83 7.38
CA SER A 115 -7.97 1.43 7.47
C SER A 115 -8.60 1.22 8.85
N LEU A 116 -8.43 0.02 9.41
CA LEU A 116 -8.92 -0.36 10.72
C LEU A 116 -8.22 0.44 11.82
N ALA A 117 -6.89 0.59 11.75
CA ALA A 117 -6.09 1.35 12.70
C ALA A 117 -6.53 2.81 12.82
N ARG A 118 -6.90 3.46 11.71
CA ARG A 118 -7.44 4.83 11.72
C ARG A 118 -8.73 4.94 12.53
N ASP A 119 -9.66 4.01 12.34
CA ASP A 119 -10.94 4.02 13.05
C ASP A 119 -10.78 3.66 14.52
N LEU A 120 -9.83 2.77 14.84
CA LEU A 120 -9.44 2.44 16.21
C LEU A 120 -8.81 3.62 16.94
N ALA A 121 -7.98 4.42 16.26
CA ALA A 121 -7.41 5.63 16.82
C ALA A 121 -8.49 6.68 17.14
N ARG A 122 -9.50 6.83 16.25
CA ARG A 122 -10.68 7.67 16.51
C ARG A 122 -11.46 7.19 17.73
N PHE A 123 -11.68 5.88 17.84
CA PHE A 123 -12.33 5.26 19.00
C PHE A 123 -11.54 5.49 20.30
N ARG A 124 -10.22 5.31 20.27
CA ARG A 124 -9.33 5.63 21.41
C ARG A 124 -9.50 7.08 21.87
N GLY A 125 -9.46 8.03 20.93
CA GLY A 125 -9.66 9.44 21.25
C GLY A 125 -11.02 9.73 21.90
N ALA A 126 -12.08 9.10 21.42
CA ALA A 126 -13.43 9.28 21.99
C ALA A 126 -13.52 8.74 23.44
N VAL A 127 -12.91 7.59 23.72
CA VAL A 127 -12.87 7.03 25.09
C VAL A 127 -11.99 7.87 26.02
N GLU A 128 -10.85 8.38 25.54
CA GLU A 128 -9.99 9.28 26.31
C GLU A 128 -10.71 10.59 26.67
N GLN A 129 -11.46 11.17 25.73
CA GLN A 129 -12.32 12.32 25.99
C GLN A 129 -13.39 12.01 27.04
N LEU A 130 -14.05 10.84 26.94
CA LEU A 130 -15.04 10.41 27.92
C LEU A 130 -14.44 10.28 29.32
N ARG A 131 -13.25 9.69 29.45
CA ARG A 131 -12.52 9.60 30.73
C ARG A 131 -12.21 10.96 31.32
N ALA A 132 -11.79 11.91 30.49
CA ALA A 132 -11.48 13.27 30.94
C ALA A 132 -12.70 14.01 31.52
N HIS A 133 -13.91 13.71 31.01
CA HIS A 133 -15.14 14.39 31.42
C HIS A 133 -15.99 13.59 32.43
N SER A 134 -15.58 12.37 32.82
CA SER A 134 -16.30 11.52 33.76
C SER A 134 -15.39 11.02 34.90
N PRO A 135 -15.42 11.68 36.09
CA PRO A 135 -14.64 11.26 37.26
C PRO A 135 -14.94 9.82 37.72
N ALA A 136 -16.17 9.33 37.49
CA ALA A 136 -16.56 7.96 37.81
C ALA A 136 -15.88 6.94 36.88
N ALA A 137 -15.81 7.25 35.58
CA ALA A 137 -15.09 6.42 34.60
C ALA A 137 -13.58 6.40 34.84
N ALA A 138 -13.02 7.50 35.36
CA ALA A 138 -11.60 7.58 35.69
C ALA A 138 -11.21 6.72 36.91
N ARG A 139 -12.16 6.43 37.82
CA ARG A 139 -11.91 5.75 39.10
C ARG A 139 -12.31 4.28 39.15
N SER A 140 -13.18 3.81 38.25
CA SER A 140 -13.65 2.41 38.21
C SER A 140 -13.48 1.80 36.82
N PRO A 141 -12.68 0.72 36.69
CA PRO A 141 -12.55 -0.04 35.44
C PRO A 141 -13.87 -0.64 34.94
N GLU A 142 -14.77 -1.01 35.85
CA GLU A 142 -16.09 -1.56 35.52
C GLU A 142 -16.98 -0.49 34.88
N VAL A 143 -17.04 0.70 35.49
CA VAL A 143 -17.80 1.84 34.95
C VAL A 143 -17.23 2.24 33.59
N LEU A 144 -15.91 2.32 33.47
CA LEU A 144 -15.27 2.61 32.19
C LEU A 144 -15.64 1.58 31.12
N ARG A 145 -15.59 0.27 31.45
CA ARG A 145 -15.95 -0.80 30.51
C ARG A 145 -17.37 -0.64 29.99
N THR A 146 -18.34 -0.39 30.86
CA THR A 146 -19.73 -0.16 30.45
C THR A 146 -19.85 1.02 29.50
N LEU A 147 -19.20 2.14 29.80
CA LEU A 147 -19.24 3.34 28.97
C LEU A 147 -18.54 3.15 27.62
N VAL A 148 -17.41 2.43 27.59
CA VAL A 148 -16.70 2.06 26.35
C VAL A 148 -17.60 1.21 25.45
N LEU A 149 -18.29 0.22 26.00
CA LEU A 149 -19.22 -0.63 25.24
C LEU A 149 -20.42 0.18 24.71
N GLN A 150 -20.98 1.09 25.50
CA GLN A 150 -22.06 1.97 25.05
C GLN A 150 -21.60 2.92 23.93
N LEU A 151 -20.39 3.47 24.04
CA LEU A 151 -19.80 4.36 23.04
C LEU A 151 -19.53 3.59 21.73
N LEU A 152 -19.03 2.35 21.85
CA LEU A 152 -18.85 1.44 20.73
C LEU A 152 -20.18 1.17 20.01
N GLU A 153 -21.22 0.75 20.74
CA GLU A 153 -22.53 0.41 20.17
C GLU A 153 -23.23 1.62 19.52
N ARG A 154 -23.05 2.82 20.08
CA ARG A 154 -23.75 4.03 19.62
C ARG A 154 -23.05 4.76 18.48
N TYR A 155 -21.72 4.84 18.50
CA TYR A 155 -20.95 5.70 17.59
C TYR A 155 -20.02 4.94 16.65
N PHE A 156 -19.78 3.65 16.90
CA PHE A 156 -18.86 2.82 16.11
C PHE A 156 -19.47 1.42 15.80
N PRO A 157 -20.69 1.36 15.22
CA PRO A 157 -21.46 0.12 15.11
C PRO A 157 -20.75 -0.99 14.30
N ASP A 158 -19.96 -0.63 13.29
CA ASP A 158 -19.25 -1.59 12.42
C ASP A 158 -17.84 -1.96 12.93
N LEU A 159 -17.31 -1.23 13.92
CA LEU A 159 -15.91 -1.36 14.34
C LEU A 159 -15.65 -2.74 14.94
N GLY A 160 -16.56 -3.24 15.78
CA GLY A 160 -16.39 -4.55 16.41
C GLY A 160 -16.35 -5.70 15.41
N GLN A 161 -17.22 -5.69 14.40
CA GLN A 161 -17.21 -6.71 13.35
C GLN A 161 -15.92 -6.67 12.53
N ARG A 162 -15.45 -5.47 12.18
CA ARG A 162 -14.20 -5.29 11.42
C ARG A 162 -12.97 -5.75 12.21
N VAL A 163 -12.92 -5.45 13.51
CA VAL A 163 -11.84 -5.96 14.38
C VAL A 163 -11.84 -7.49 14.43
N LEU A 164 -13.00 -8.11 14.62
CA LEU A 164 -13.10 -9.58 14.64
C LEU A 164 -12.73 -10.20 13.30
N ALA A 165 -13.16 -9.61 12.18
CA ALA A 165 -12.80 -10.07 10.84
C ALA A 165 -11.30 -9.98 10.54
N SER A 166 -10.58 -9.08 11.22
CA SER A 166 -9.12 -8.93 11.07
C SER A 166 -8.30 -9.96 11.85
N ALA A 167 -8.93 -10.85 12.64
CA ALA A 167 -8.22 -11.81 13.48
C ALA A 167 -7.18 -12.70 12.75
N PRO A 168 -7.43 -13.23 11.53
CA PRO A 168 -6.41 -13.97 10.79
C PRO A 168 -5.18 -13.12 10.46
N LEU A 169 -5.38 -11.82 10.22
CA LEU A 169 -4.32 -10.88 9.84
C LEU A 169 -3.49 -10.49 11.05
N LEU A 170 -4.14 -10.23 12.18
CA LEU A 170 -3.45 -9.94 13.44
C LEU A 170 -2.56 -11.11 13.87
N ARG A 171 -2.97 -12.37 13.60
CA ARG A 171 -2.13 -13.56 13.83
C ARG A 171 -0.87 -13.59 12.98
N GLU A 172 -0.93 -13.06 11.75
CA GLU A 172 0.23 -12.99 10.86
C GLU A 172 1.19 -11.86 11.28
N VAL A 173 0.63 -10.75 11.78
CA VAL A 173 1.36 -9.53 12.10
C VAL A 173 2.01 -9.56 13.48
N PHE A 174 1.37 -10.20 14.46
CA PHE A 174 1.89 -10.32 15.81
C PHE A 174 2.61 -11.65 16.04
N SER A 175 3.86 -11.57 16.49
CA SER A 175 4.64 -12.75 16.87
C SER A 175 4.11 -13.41 18.15
N GLU A 176 3.51 -12.64 19.06
CA GLU A 176 2.96 -13.14 20.32
C GLU A 176 1.44 -13.33 20.26
N GLU A 177 0.96 -14.50 20.67
CA GLU A 177 -0.46 -14.84 20.64
C GLU A 177 -1.29 -14.04 21.67
N SER A 178 -0.70 -13.72 22.80
CA SER A 178 -1.28 -12.90 23.86
C SER A 178 -1.74 -11.54 23.34
N THR A 179 -0.92 -10.88 22.51
CA THR A 179 -1.12 -9.50 22.04
C THR A 179 -2.33 -9.39 21.12
N TRP A 180 -2.40 -10.20 20.07
CA TRP A 180 -3.54 -10.14 19.14
C TRP A 180 -4.82 -10.66 19.78
N ARG A 181 -4.76 -11.64 20.70
CA ARG A 181 -5.95 -12.09 21.43
C ARG A 181 -6.49 -11.02 22.37
N ALA A 182 -5.62 -10.31 23.09
CA ALA A 182 -6.02 -9.19 23.95
C ALA A 182 -6.77 -8.12 23.16
N PHE A 183 -6.29 -7.83 21.94
CA PHE A 183 -6.89 -6.86 21.03
C PHE A 183 -8.37 -7.17 20.67
N LEU A 184 -8.72 -8.46 20.55
CA LEU A 184 -10.06 -8.91 20.18
C LEU A 184 -11.06 -8.94 21.36
N ARG A 185 -10.58 -8.93 22.61
CA ARG A 185 -11.41 -9.18 23.81
C ARG A 185 -12.59 -8.21 23.99
N PRO A 186 -12.49 -6.89 23.73
CA PRO A 186 -13.62 -5.98 23.86
C PRO A 186 -14.73 -6.23 22.85
N PHE A 187 -14.41 -6.88 21.73
CA PHE A 187 -15.32 -7.05 20.60
C PHE A 187 -15.92 -8.45 20.54
N ALA A 188 -15.26 -9.45 21.14
CA ALA A 188 -15.75 -10.82 21.13
C ALA A 188 -16.92 -11.02 22.12
N PRO A 189 -18.05 -11.64 21.71
CA PRO A 189 -19.23 -11.83 22.55
C PRO A 189 -18.96 -12.51 23.90
N ALA A 190 -18.03 -13.48 23.91
CA ALA A 190 -17.68 -14.25 25.10
C ALA A 190 -16.88 -13.46 26.16
N THR A 191 -16.21 -12.37 25.75
CA THR A 191 -15.28 -11.62 26.62
C THR A 191 -15.64 -10.16 26.79
N ARG A 192 -16.49 -9.58 25.91
CA ARG A 192 -16.80 -8.14 25.91
C ARG A 192 -17.28 -7.60 27.26
N GLY A 193 -18.05 -8.39 28.02
CA GLY A 193 -18.63 -7.95 29.29
C GLY A 193 -17.83 -8.29 30.55
N ASN A 194 -16.77 -9.10 30.45
CA ASN A 194 -16.07 -9.62 31.62
C ASN A 194 -14.74 -8.89 31.90
N SER A 195 -14.09 -9.22 33.02
CA SER A 195 -12.84 -8.62 33.47
C SER A 195 -11.59 -9.19 32.77
N SER A 196 -11.73 -10.00 31.72
CA SER A 196 -10.58 -10.53 30.97
C SER A 196 -9.81 -9.45 30.20
N TRP A 197 -10.32 -8.22 30.14
CA TRP A 197 -9.62 -7.08 29.55
C TRP A 197 -9.95 -5.80 30.34
N THR A 198 -9.03 -4.86 30.28
CA THR A 198 -9.20 -3.47 30.72
C THR A 198 -8.91 -2.53 29.57
N TRP A 199 -9.32 -1.26 29.68
CA TRP A 199 -8.98 -0.24 28.70
C TRP A 199 -7.47 -0.10 28.51
N GLU A 200 -6.71 -0.22 29.60
CA GLU A 200 -5.26 -0.13 29.63
C GLU A 200 -4.64 -1.27 28.80
N THR A 201 -5.00 -2.53 29.10
CA THR A 201 -4.50 -3.70 28.34
C THR A 201 -4.89 -3.65 26.86
N TRP A 202 -6.07 -3.11 26.54
CA TRP A 202 -6.50 -2.96 25.16
C TRP A 202 -5.76 -1.83 24.45
N SER A 203 -5.53 -0.71 25.14
CA SER A 203 -4.77 0.42 24.61
C SER A 203 -3.32 0.05 24.33
N GLU A 204 -2.71 -0.78 25.19
CA GLU A 204 -1.39 -1.36 24.94
C GLU A 204 -1.38 -2.25 23.70
N ALA A 205 -2.38 -3.12 23.53
CA ALA A 205 -2.51 -3.95 22.33
C ALA A 205 -2.73 -3.11 21.05
N LEU A 206 -3.52 -2.04 21.13
CA LEU A 206 -3.68 -1.08 20.04
C LEU A 206 -2.36 -0.35 19.75
N SER A 207 -1.65 0.11 20.77
CA SER A 207 -0.34 0.74 20.59
C SER A 207 0.68 -0.23 19.99
N ALA A 208 0.63 -1.52 20.32
CA ALA A 208 1.45 -2.54 19.67
C ALA A 208 1.03 -2.73 18.20
N LEU A 209 -0.26 -2.72 17.88
CA LEU A 209 -0.75 -2.78 16.49
C LEU A 209 -0.27 -1.57 15.69
N LEU A 210 -0.46 -0.36 16.25
CA LEU A 210 0.01 0.88 15.66
C LEU A 210 1.52 0.85 15.51
N ALA A 211 2.27 0.41 16.52
CA ALA A 211 3.71 0.28 16.44
C ALA A 211 4.16 -0.73 15.38
N VAL A 212 3.42 -1.82 15.14
CA VAL A 212 3.74 -2.73 14.03
C VAL A 212 3.40 -2.08 12.68
N LEU A 213 2.29 -1.36 12.59
CA LEU A 213 1.92 -0.60 11.40
C LEU A 213 2.89 0.57 11.11
N GLU A 214 3.41 1.21 12.15
CA GLU A 214 4.43 2.27 12.12
C GLU A 214 5.83 1.69 11.89
N ARG A 215 6.06 0.43 12.28
CA ARG A 215 7.31 -0.31 12.02
C ARG A 215 7.40 -0.77 10.57
N TYR A 216 6.36 -0.59 9.75
CA TYR A 216 6.51 -0.39 8.32
C TYR A 216 6.98 1.05 8.11
N PRO A 217 8.29 1.28 8.04
CA PRO A 217 8.86 2.62 8.03
C PRO A 217 8.34 3.37 6.80
N LEU A 218 8.12 4.69 6.92
CA LEU A 218 7.90 5.57 5.76
C LEU A 218 9.01 5.39 4.70
N GLU A 219 10.21 5.06 5.18
CA GLU A 219 11.37 4.71 4.38
C GLU A 219 11.16 3.45 3.52
N LEU A 220 10.37 2.46 3.94
CA LEU A 220 9.99 1.33 3.06
C LEU A 220 9.00 1.77 1.98
N ARG A 221 8.05 2.66 2.28
CA ARG A 221 7.14 3.22 1.24
C ARG A 221 7.93 3.93 0.15
N GLU A 222 8.95 4.70 0.52
CA GLU A 222 9.82 5.36 -0.47
C GLU A 222 10.75 4.39 -1.20
N ARG A 223 11.11 3.26 -0.57
CA ARG A 223 12.00 2.24 -1.13
C ARG A 223 11.27 1.10 -1.85
N SER A 224 9.95 1.07 -1.85
CA SER A 224 9.14 0.00 -2.45
C SER A 224 8.29 0.50 -3.61
N ARG A 225 8.91 1.20 -4.57
CA ARG A 225 8.23 1.72 -5.77
C ARG A 225 8.22 0.68 -6.89
N VAL A 226 7.24 0.77 -7.79
CA VAL A 226 7.28 0.07 -9.08
C VAL A 226 7.40 1.09 -10.19
N ARG A 227 8.41 0.94 -11.04
CA ARG A 227 8.54 1.68 -12.29
C ARG A 227 8.55 0.71 -13.45
N VAL A 228 7.62 0.84 -14.37
CA VAL A 228 7.45 -0.09 -15.50
C VAL A 228 7.20 0.67 -16.79
N ALA A 229 7.68 0.15 -17.91
CA ALA A 229 7.45 0.79 -19.19
C ALA A 229 5.95 0.90 -19.49
N SER A 230 5.25 -0.22 -19.62
CA SER A 230 3.80 -0.26 -19.86
C SER A 230 3.19 -1.51 -19.23
N VAL A 231 1.89 -1.50 -18.96
CA VAL A 231 1.19 -2.64 -18.35
C VAL A 231 0.05 -3.10 -19.25
N HIS A 232 0.02 -4.40 -19.58
CA HIS A 232 -1.00 -5.01 -20.42
C HIS A 232 -1.53 -6.28 -19.78
N MET A 233 -2.80 -6.29 -19.39
CA MET A 233 -3.47 -7.45 -18.78
C MET A 233 -2.72 -8.01 -17.56
N GLY A 234 -1.92 -7.17 -16.89
CA GLY A 234 -1.07 -7.56 -15.77
C GLY A 234 -1.52 -6.90 -14.46
N THR A 235 -0.91 -7.35 -13.38
CA THR A 235 -1.19 -6.87 -12.03
C THR A 235 0.08 -6.30 -11.41
N VAL A 236 -0.03 -5.12 -10.82
CA VAL A 236 1.07 -4.43 -10.14
C VAL A 236 0.63 -4.06 -8.73
N TYR A 237 1.39 -4.50 -7.74
CA TYR A 237 1.25 -4.09 -6.36
C TYR A 237 2.50 -3.34 -5.91
N ALA A 238 2.30 -2.17 -5.30
CA ALA A 238 3.38 -1.43 -4.68
C ALA A 238 2.99 -0.92 -3.30
N TRP A 239 3.89 -1.14 -2.33
CA TRP A 239 3.81 -0.45 -1.05
C TRP A 239 4.14 1.05 -1.19
N GLY A 240 4.95 1.41 -2.18
CA GLY A 240 5.25 2.77 -2.56
C GLY A 240 4.36 3.29 -3.69
N ASP A 241 4.99 4.11 -4.52
CA ASP A 241 4.39 4.68 -5.72
C ASP A 241 4.49 3.71 -6.91
N VAL A 242 3.60 3.86 -7.88
CA VAL A 242 3.70 3.20 -9.18
C VAL A 242 3.83 4.24 -10.29
N GLU A 243 4.86 4.11 -11.11
CA GLU A 243 5.06 4.93 -12.30
C GLU A 243 5.03 4.06 -13.56
N VAL A 244 4.08 4.34 -14.46
CA VAL A 244 4.04 3.73 -15.80
C VAL A 244 4.49 4.76 -16.84
N VAL A 245 5.73 4.61 -17.30
CA VAL A 245 6.46 5.69 -17.99
C VAL A 245 6.25 5.76 -19.51
N ARG A 246 5.79 4.68 -20.13
CA ARG A 246 5.66 4.55 -21.60
C ARG A 246 4.33 3.90 -21.97
N ARG A 247 3.79 4.22 -23.16
CA ARG A 247 2.65 3.55 -23.81
C ARG A 247 1.33 3.40 -23.01
N GLY A 248 1.28 3.67 -21.70
CA GLY A 248 0.10 3.58 -20.86
C GLY A 248 -0.14 2.22 -20.21
N SER A 249 -1.36 2.03 -19.72
CA SER A 249 -1.87 0.83 -19.06
C SER A 249 -3.17 0.36 -19.70
N TYR A 250 -3.31 -0.95 -19.91
CA TYR A 250 -4.42 -1.56 -20.65
C TYR A 250 -4.92 -2.80 -19.92
N ARG A 251 -6.17 -2.73 -19.44
CA ARG A 251 -6.84 -3.83 -18.72
C ARG A 251 -6.00 -4.36 -17.56
N ALA A 252 -5.39 -3.46 -16.80
CA ALA A 252 -4.51 -3.80 -15.69
C ALA A 252 -5.22 -3.69 -14.34
N GLU A 253 -4.66 -4.34 -13.34
CA GLU A 253 -4.94 -4.02 -11.94
C GLU A 253 -3.67 -3.42 -11.33
N ILE A 254 -3.72 -2.14 -10.96
CA ILE A 254 -2.58 -1.46 -10.33
C ILE A 254 -3.01 -0.94 -8.97
N VAL A 255 -2.32 -1.38 -7.92
CA VAL A 255 -2.62 -1.00 -6.55
C VAL A 255 -1.34 -0.47 -5.91
N ALA A 256 -1.39 0.77 -5.45
CA ALA A 256 -0.33 1.45 -4.73
C ALA A 256 -0.86 1.92 -3.38
N ASP A 257 -0.07 1.84 -2.32
CA ASP A 257 -0.36 2.64 -1.12
C ASP A 257 0.05 4.12 -1.36
N GLY A 258 1.01 4.33 -2.25
CA GLY A 258 1.51 5.61 -2.75
C GLY A 258 0.63 6.33 -3.77
N GLU A 259 1.28 7.12 -4.61
CA GLU A 259 0.73 7.73 -5.82
C GLU A 259 0.80 6.75 -7.00
N ILE A 260 -0.22 6.73 -7.86
CA ILE A 260 -0.11 6.17 -9.21
C ILE A 260 0.07 7.32 -10.22
N ARG A 261 1.16 7.26 -10.99
CA ARG A 261 1.44 8.20 -12.08
C ARG A 261 1.52 7.49 -13.42
N ILE A 262 0.62 7.83 -14.33
CA ILE A 262 0.57 7.28 -15.70
C ILE A 262 0.33 8.42 -16.69
N PRO A 263 1.37 9.04 -17.26
CA PRO A 263 1.21 10.13 -18.23
C PRO A 263 0.58 9.66 -19.56
N GLY A 264 0.65 8.35 -19.83
CA GLY A 264 0.08 7.71 -21.01
C GLY A 264 -1.42 7.41 -20.89
N PRO A 265 -1.97 6.68 -21.86
CA PRO A 265 -3.36 6.23 -21.80
C PRO A 265 -3.61 5.19 -20.70
N VAL A 266 -4.79 5.19 -20.12
CA VAL A 266 -5.26 4.23 -19.13
C VAL A 266 -6.61 3.70 -19.61
N ARG A 267 -6.64 2.43 -20.05
CA ARG A 267 -7.81 1.85 -20.72
C ARG A 267 -8.22 0.55 -20.07
N GLY A 268 -9.27 0.61 -19.27
CA GLY A 268 -9.84 -0.52 -18.59
C GLY A 268 -9.00 -1.03 -17.43
N GLY A 269 -9.69 -1.81 -16.59
CA GLY A 269 -9.12 -2.33 -15.36
C GLY A 269 -9.37 -1.41 -14.17
N ARG A 270 -8.61 -1.64 -13.10
CA ARG A 270 -8.82 -1.07 -11.77
C ARG A 270 -7.52 -0.51 -11.22
N TYR A 271 -7.58 0.73 -10.76
CA TYR A 271 -6.43 1.46 -10.24
C TYR A 271 -6.77 1.94 -8.83
N VAL A 272 -5.92 1.66 -7.85
CA VAL A 272 -6.16 1.98 -6.44
C VAL A 272 -4.92 2.65 -5.87
N ALA A 273 -5.07 3.84 -5.29
CA ALA A 273 -3.95 4.63 -4.78
C ALA A 273 -4.36 5.58 -3.65
N SER A 274 -3.40 6.16 -2.92
CA SER A 274 -3.70 7.33 -2.07
C SER A 274 -4.12 8.55 -2.90
N GLN A 275 -3.47 8.74 -4.06
CA GLN A 275 -3.72 9.81 -5.02
C GLN A 275 -3.25 9.37 -6.41
N MET A 276 -3.76 10.02 -7.47
CA MET A 276 -3.43 9.62 -8.85
C MET A 276 -3.21 10.81 -9.77
N ILE A 277 -2.23 10.69 -10.67
CA ILE A 277 -2.00 11.61 -11.80
C ILE A 277 -2.01 10.81 -13.09
N LEU A 278 -3.06 10.94 -13.90
CA LEU A 278 -3.26 10.13 -15.10
C LEU A 278 -3.44 11.01 -16.35
N GLY A 279 -2.90 10.51 -17.47
CA GLY A 279 -2.90 11.21 -18.76
C GLY A 279 -4.24 11.18 -19.46
N VAL A 280 -4.64 10.03 -20.00
CA VAL A 280 -5.90 9.88 -20.74
C VAL A 280 -6.63 8.65 -20.24
N VAL A 281 -7.75 8.82 -19.55
CA VAL A 281 -8.49 7.71 -18.92
C VAL A 281 -9.75 7.38 -19.72
N GLY A 282 -9.93 6.10 -20.02
CA GLY A 282 -11.03 5.59 -20.81
C GLY A 282 -10.83 5.79 -22.31
N SER A 283 -11.93 5.70 -23.06
CA SER A 283 -11.95 5.91 -24.51
C SER A 283 -13.37 6.18 -24.98
N GLU A 284 -13.53 6.77 -26.16
CA GLU A 284 -14.85 6.90 -26.83
C GLU A 284 -15.59 5.58 -27.00
N ALA A 285 -14.87 4.45 -27.05
CA ALA A 285 -15.46 3.12 -27.14
C ALA A 285 -16.09 2.60 -25.83
N GLY A 286 -16.13 3.42 -24.76
CA GLY A 286 -16.80 3.03 -23.51
C GLY A 286 -16.05 1.97 -22.69
N ILE A 287 -14.70 1.99 -22.72
CA ILE A 287 -13.92 1.04 -21.93
C ILE A 287 -14.01 1.45 -20.45
N SER A 288 -14.88 0.77 -19.72
CA SER A 288 -15.05 0.92 -18.27
C SER A 288 -13.71 0.82 -17.55
N THR A 289 -13.39 1.88 -16.81
CA THR A 289 -12.14 2.03 -16.06
C THR A 289 -12.48 2.54 -14.66
N THR A 290 -12.01 1.86 -13.63
CA THR A 290 -12.31 2.21 -12.23
C THR A 290 -11.06 2.79 -11.56
N LEU A 291 -11.20 3.98 -10.96
CA LEU A 291 -10.17 4.68 -10.22
C LEU A 291 -10.60 4.84 -8.77
N GLU A 292 -9.85 4.29 -7.82
CA GLU A 292 -10.21 4.28 -6.40
C GLU A 292 -9.18 4.98 -5.53
N VAL A 293 -9.66 5.90 -4.69
CA VAL A 293 -8.85 6.60 -3.69
C VAL A 293 -9.61 6.68 -2.35
N PRO A 294 -8.91 6.94 -1.22
CA PRO A 294 -9.57 7.27 0.03
C PRO A 294 -10.43 8.55 -0.09
N GLU A 295 -11.37 8.77 0.85
CA GLU A 295 -12.18 10.00 0.90
C GLU A 295 -11.34 11.28 0.96
N THR A 296 -10.13 11.20 1.53
CA THR A 296 -9.15 12.30 1.64
C THR A 296 -8.22 12.41 0.43
N GLY A 297 -8.29 11.46 -0.51
CA GLY A 297 -7.46 11.42 -1.71
C GLY A 297 -7.98 12.31 -2.82
N TRP A 298 -7.22 12.38 -3.92
CA TRP A 298 -7.60 13.12 -5.12
C TRP A 298 -7.14 12.39 -6.39
N ILE A 299 -7.83 12.68 -7.50
CA ILE A 299 -7.56 12.09 -8.82
C ILE A 299 -7.39 13.23 -9.83
N GLU A 300 -6.19 13.38 -10.36
CA GLU A 300 -5.86 14.37 -11.39
C GLU A 300 -5.79 13.73 -12.77
N LEU A 301 -6.54 14.28 -13.72
CA LEU A 301 -6.73 13.73 -15.05
C LEU A 301 -6.50 14.82 -16.10
N ARG A 302 -5.59 14.57 -17.05
CA ARG A 302 -5.46 15.47 -18.22
C ARG A 302 -6.65 15.34 -19.16
N GLU A 303 -7.15 14.12 -19.38
CA GLU A 303 -8.39 13.85 -20.12
C GLU A 303 -9.05 12.59 -19.56
N VAL A 304 -10.38 12.60 -19.43
CA VAL A 304 -11.17 11.44 -19.01
C VAL A 304 -12.44 11.36 -19.82
N PHE A 305 -12.77 10.16 -20.29
CA PHE A 305 -13.98 9.86 -21.04
C PHE A 305 -15.13 9.44 -20.11
N ALA A 306 -16.36 9.49 -20.64
CA ALA A 306 -17.54 8.95 -19.96
C ALA A 306 -17.37 7.46 -19.64
N GLU A 307 -18.19 6.96 -18.71
CA GLU A 307 -18.18 5.57 -18.20
C GLU A 307 -16.95 5.20 -17.37
N THR A 308 -16.06 6.17 -17.12
CA THR A 308 -15.04 6.06 -16.08
C THR A 308 -15.71 6.14 -14.71
N GLU A 309 -15.41 5.19 -13.84
CA GLU A 309 -15.89 5.15 -12.47
C GLU A 309 -14.82 5.71 -11.53
N LEU A 310 -15.21 6.68 -10.71
CA LEU A 310 -14.39 7.22 -9.64
C LEU A 310 -14.95 6.74 -8.30
N VAL A 311 -14.11 6.17 -7.47
CA VAL A 311 -14.47 5.66 -6.14
C VAL A 311 -13.70 6.43 -5.08
N PHE A 312 -14.42 7.07 -4.17
CA PHE A 312 -13.87 7.78 -3.02
C PHE A 312 -14.37 7.11 -1.73
N GLY A 313 -13.52 6.30 -1.10
CA GLY A 313 -13.92 5.47 0.04
C GLY A 313 -15.03 4.48 -0.33
N LYS A 314 -16.25 4.72 0.16
CA LYS A 314 -17.45 3.89 -0.15
C LYS A 314 -18.35 4.48 -1.24
N ARG A 315 -18.02 5.67 -1.77
CA ARG A 315 -18.86 6.40 -2.73
C ARG A 315 -18.39 6.14 -4.15
N HIS A 316 -19.34 5.88 -5.04
CA HIS A 316 -19.10 5.57 -6.45
C HIS A 316 -19.70 6.66 -7.33
N PHE A 317 -18.93 7.16 -8.28
CA PHE A 317 -19.34 8.19 -9.22
C PHE A 317 -18.98 7.76 -10.64
N VAL A 318 -19.99 7.55 -11.49
CA VAL A 318 -19.77 7.25 -12.90
C VAL A 318 -19.86 8.55 -13.71
N LEU A 319 -18.80 8.88 -14.42
CA LEU A 319 -18.77 10.08 -15.25
C LEU A 319 -19.68 9.91 -16.47
N THR A 320 -20.63 10.83 -16.65
CA THR A 320 -21.60 10.80 -17.76
C THR A 320 -21.15 11.60 -18.99
N ARG A 321 -20.06 12.37 -18.85
CA ARG A 321 -19.49 13.21 -19.90
C ARG A 321 -17.96 13.27 -19.74
N PRO A 322 -17.22 13.61 -20.79
CA PRO A 322 -15.79 13.77 -20.69
C PRO A 322 -15.39 15.04 -19.91
N TYR A 323 -14.22 14.99 -19.28
CA TYR A 323 -13.57 16.14 -18.63
C TYR A 323 -12.12 16.25 -19.10
N ARG A 324 -11.56 17.46 -19.02
CA ARG A 324 -10.17 17.76 -19.36
C ARG A 324 -9.56 18.65 -18.30
N LEU A 325 -8.26 18.44 -18.05
CA LEU A 325 -7.46 19.22 -17.10
C LEU A 325 -8.23 19.41 -15.79
N VAL A 326 -8.52 18.32 -15.09
CA VAL A 326 -9.40 18.33 -13.93
C VAL A 326 -8.78 17.54 -12.78
N ARG A 327 -8.98 18.03 -11.56
CA ARG A 327 -8.75 17.27 -10.35
C ARG A 327 -10.08 17.02 -9.64
N PHE A 328 -10.34 15.76 -9.34
CA PHE A 328 -11.48 15.34 -8.55
C PHE A 328 -11.08 15.14 -7.09
N HIS A 329 -11.92 15.60 -6.18
CA HIS A 329 -11.84 15.27 -4.76
C HIS A 329 -13.25 15.17 -4.17
N LEU A 330 -13.36 14.53 -3.01
CA LEU A 330 -14.62 14.46 -2.27
C LEU A 330 -14.75 15.69 -1.35
N ARG A 331 -15.91 16.34 -1.35
CA ARG A 331 -16.22 17.44 -0.41
C ARG A 331 -16.68 16.89 0.94
N GLU A 332 -16.73 17.75 1.95
CA GLU A 332 -17.22 17.37 3.29
C GLU A 332 -18.71 16.97 3.29
N ASP A 333 -19.52 17.54 2.41
CA ASP A 333 -20.92 17.10 2.18
C ASP A 333 -20.99 15.75 1.43
N GLY A 334 -19.84 15.32 0.90
CA GLY A 334 -19.63 14.07 0.20
C GLY A 334 -20.11 14.07 -1.25
N GLU A 335 -20.36 15.25 -1.80
CA GLU A 335 -20.48 15.43 -3.25
C GLU A 335 -19.10 15.41 -3.91
N LEU A 336 -19.07 14.97 -5.18
CA LEU A 336 -17.86 14.98 -5.99
C LEU A 336 -17.59 16.41 -6.52
N GLU A 337 -16.43 16.95 -6.22
CA GLU A 337 -15.97 18.23 -6.77
C GLU A 337 -15.00 18.02 -7.92
N ALA A 338 -15.19 18.76 -9.00
CA ALA A 338 -14.34 18.77 -10.17
C ALA A 338 -13.67 20.15 -10.28
N VAL A 339 -12.39 20.23 -9.91
CA VAL A 339 -11.60 21.46 -9.93
C VAL A 339 -10.81 21.55 -11.24
N PRO A 340 -11.03 22.56 -12.09
CA PRO A 340 -10.23 22.76 -13.28
C PRO A 340 -8.77 23.08 -12.93
N LEU A 341 -7.83 22.43 -13.62
CA LEU A 341 -6.41 22.71 -13.59
C LEU A 341 -6.11 23.81 -14.61
N ARG A 342 -5.18 24.70 -14.25
CA ARG A 342 -4.77 25.82 -15.12
C ARG A 342 -3.70 25.42 -16.12
#